data_AF-A0A1J5S0A5-F1
#
_entry.id   AF-A0A1J5S0A5-F1
#
_cell.length_a   1.000
_cell.length_b   1.000
_cell.length_c   1.000
_cell.angle_alpha   90.00
_cell.angle_beta   90.00
_cell.angle_gamma   90.00
#
_symmetry.space_group_name_H-M   'P 1'
#
loop_
_entity.id
_entity.type
_entity.pdbx_description
1 polymer ?
#
loop_
_entity_poly.entity_id
_entity_poly.type
_entity_poly.pdbx_seq_one_letter_code
_entity_poly.pdbx_strand_id
1 'polypeptide(L)'
;MAEEAQSSWGGGLRSRLDTLFGAAQTRLALLTVELQEEKLRLARLLFMTVLTALFLGFAAVFAALWVTVALWDSHRLLALGLSTGLFLVLGLAAASVAARTVAAGSRLFAASLAELGNDRDALKTRP
;
A
#
# COMPACT_ATOMS: atom_id res chain seq x y z
N MET A 1 18.72 -37.96 -46.32
CA MET A 1 17.40 -37.79 -45.67
C MET A 1 17.49 -37.45 -44.17
N ALA A 2 18.68 -37.29 -43.56
CA ALA A 2 18.80 -36.92 -42.14
C ALA A 2 18.98 -35.40 -41.88
N GLU A 3 19.25 -34.59 -42.92
CA GLU A 3 19.54 -33.15 -42.76
C GLU A 3 18.28 -32.25 -42.72
N GLU A 4 17.12 -32.70 -43.19
CA GLU A 4 15.87 -31.90 -43.20
C GLU A 4 15.18 -31.83 -41.83
N ALA A 5 15.41 -32.81 -40.95
CA ALA A 5 14.80 -32.84 -39.61
C ALA A 5 15.46 -31.84 -38.63
N GLN A 6 16.72 -31.47 -38.88
CA GLN A 6 17.50 -30.67 -37.93
C GLN A 6 17.28 -29.16 -38.08
N SER A 7 16.86 -28.68 -39.25
CA SER A 7 16.56 -27.26 -39.51
C SER A 7 15.15 -26.85 -39.07
N SER A 8 14.17 -27.77 -39.08
CA SER A 8 12.78 -27.46 -38.73
C SER A 8 12.55 -27.23 -37.22
N TRP A 9 13.35 -27.86 -36.36
CA TRP A 9 13.23 -27.74 -34.90
C TRP A 9 13.66 -26.37 -34.37
N GLY A 10 14.75 -25.82 -34.91
CA GLY A 10 15.27 -24.50 -34.52
C GLY A 10 14.35 -23.34 -34.94
N GLY A 11 13.64 -23.48 -36.07
CA GLY A 11 12.69 -22.48 -36.56
C GLY A 11 11.44 -22.37 -35.70
N GLY A 12 10.89 -23.51 -35.24
CA GLY A 12 9.71 -23.54 -34.36
C GLY A 12 9.97 -22.96 -32.97
N LEU A 13 11.21 -23.04 -32.46
CA LEU A 13 11.58 -22.45 -31.17
C LEU A 13 11.71 -20.93 -31.26
N ARG A 14 12.29 -20.41 -32.34
CA ARG A 14 12.42 -18.96 -32.56
C ARG A 14 11.07 -18.27 -32.74
N SER A 15 10.15 -18.86 -33.50
CA SER A 15 8.82 -18.28 -33.69
C SER A 15 7.99 -18.26 -32.39
N ARG A 16 8.13 -19.27 -31.54
CA ARG A 16 7.52 -19.30 -30.20
C ARG A 16 8.12 -18.24 -29.27
N LEU A 17 9.44 -18.04 -29.33
CA LEU A 17 10.11 -16.97 -28.58
C LEU A 17 9.66 -15.58 -29.04
N ASP A 18 9.57 -15.32 -30.34
CA ASP A 18 9.08 -14.05 -30.87
C ASP A 18 7.62 -13.78 -30.45
N THR A 19 6.79 -14.81 -30.46
CA THR A 19 5.39 -14.70 -29.99
C THR A 19 5.32 -14.39 -28.49
N LEU A 20 6.17 -15.01 -27.68
CA LEU A 20 6.27 -14.74 -26.24
C LEU A 20 6.80 -13.34 -25.95
N PHE A 21 7.81 -12.88 -26.68
CA PHE A 21 8.34 -11.52 -26.55
C PHE A 21 7.31 -10.47 -26.94
N GLY A 22 6.58 -10.68 -28.04
CA GLY A 22 5.47 -9.82 -28.45
C GLY A 22 4.38 -9.76 -27.38
N ALA A 23 3.96 -10.91 -26.85
CA ALA A 23 2.94 -10.98 -25.79
C ALA A 23 3.41 -10.34 -24.48
N ALA A 24 4.68 -10.52 -24.10
CA ALA A 24 5.27 -9.89 -22.92
C ALA A 24 5.35 -8.37 -23.09
N GLN A 25 5.72 -7.87 -24.27
CA GLN A 25 5.79 -6.44 -24.55
C GLN A 25 4.42 -5.77 -24.42
N THR A 26 3.34 -6.40 -24.91
CA THR A 26 1.97 -5.86 -24.76
C THR A 26 1.53 -5.87 -23.30
N ARG A 27 1.84 -6.94 -22.55
CA ARG A 27 1.52 -7.02 -21.11
C ARG A 27 2.31 -6.02 -20.27
N LEU A 28 3.58 -5.78 -20.59
CA LEU A 28 4.40 -4.77 -19.91
C LEU A 28 3.90 -3.34 -20.20
N ALA A 29 3.44 -3.08 -21.42
CA ALA A 29 2.81 -1.82 -21.77
C ALA A 29 1.52 -1.60 -20.95
N LEU A 30 0.67 -2.63 -20.82
CA LEU A 30 -0.53 -2.57 -19.98
C LEU A 30 -0.20 -2.43 -18.48
N LEU A 31 0.73 -3.23 -17.95
CA LEU A 31 1.19 -3.15 -16.57
C LEU A 31 1.72 -1.77 -16.21
N THR A 32 2.43 -1.12 -17.14
CA THR A 32 2.94 0.24 -16.92
C THR A 32 1.80 1.25 -16.76
N VAL A 33 0.76 1.15 -17.59
CA VAL A 33 -0.42 2.01 -17.52
C VAL A 33 -1.24 1.72 -16.27
N GLU A 34 -1.50 0.45 -15.95
CA GLU A 34 -2.21 0.03 -14.73
C GLU A 34 -1.48 0.50 -13.45
N LEU A 35 -0.15 0.42 -13.41
CA LEU A 35 0.64 0.93 -12.30
C LEU A 35 0.53 2.45 -12.15
N GLN A 36 0.45 3.20 -13.25
CA GLN A 36 0.25 4.65 -13.20
C GLN A 36 -1.14 5.00 -12.66
N GLU A 37 -2.17 4.30 -13.10
CA GLU A 37 -3.54 4.47 -12.59
C GLU A 37 -3.65 4.12 -11.11
N GLU A 38 -3.07 3.00 -10.69
CA GLU A 38 -3.13 2.58 -9.29
C GLU A 38 -2.31 3.50 -8.38
N LYS A 39 -1.16 4.01 -8.85
CA LYS A 39 -0.41 5.05 -8.13
C LYS A 39 -1.25 6.31 -7.92
N LEU A 40 -1.98 6.76 -8.93
CA LEU A 40 -2.85 7.93 -8.80
C LEU A 40 -4.03 7.66 -7.86
N ARG A 41 -4.61 6.44 -7.92
CA ARG A 41 -5.66 5.99 -7.00
C ARG A 41 -5.16 5.99 -5.55
N LEU A 42 -4.00 5.40 -5.29
CA LEU A 42 -3.37 5.37 -3.97
C LEU A 42 -3.01 6.77 -3.48
N ALA A 43 -2.43 7.62 -4.34
CA ALA A 43 -2.13 9.01 -4.01
C ALA A 43 -3.40 9.78 -3.62
N ARG A 44 -4.50 9.60 -4.37
CA ARG A 44 -5.80 10.20 -4.07
C ARG A 44 -6.38 9.68 -2.75
N LEU A 45 -6.32 8.37 -2.51
CA LEU A 45 -6.78 7.77 -1.26
C LEU A 45 -5.97 8.27 -0.06
N LEU A 46 -4.64 8.33 -0.18
CA LEU A 46 -3.76 8.88 0.84
C LEU A 46 -4.09 10.34 1.13
N PHE A 47 -4.24 11.16 0.08
CA PHE A 47 -4.61 12.56 0.24
C PHE A 47 -5.95 12.72 0.95
N MET A 48 -6.99 12.00 0.52
CA MET A 48 -8.32 12.05 1.13
C MET A 48 -8.30 11.55 2.58
N THR A 49 -7.51 10.52 2.87
CA THR A 49 -7.35 9.97 4.23
C THR A 49 -6.67 10.99 5.15
N VAL A 50 -5.57 11.60 4.70
CA VAL A 50 -4.86 12.66 5.44
C VAL A 50 -5.78 13.86 5.67
N LEU A 51 -6.50 14.30 4.64
CA LEU A 51 -7.42 15.42 4.73
C LEU A 51 -8.56 15.14 5.72
N THR A 52 -9.16 13.95 5.65
CA THR A 52 -10.21 13.52 6.58
C THR A 52 -9.69 13.46 8.01
N ALA A 53 -8.52 12.86 8.23
CA ALA A 53 -7.89 12.78 9.55
C ALA A 53 -7.59 14.17 10.12
N LEU A 54 -7.13 15.11 9.28
CA LEU A 54 -6.87 16.49 9.67
C LEU A 54 -8.15 17.20 10.14
N PHE A 55 -9.22 17.15 9.34
CA PHE A 55 -10.49 17.78 9.71
C PHE A 55 -11.12 17.15 10.95
N LEU A 56 -11.06 15.83 11.11
CA LEU A 56 -11.50 15.16 12.33
C LEU A 56 -10.66 15.57 13.54
N GLY A 57 -9.34 15.72 13.37
CA GLY A 57 -8.44 16.22 14.41
C GLY A 57 -8.84 17.62 14.87
N PHE A 58 -9.08 18.55 13.93
CA PHE A 58 -9.57 19.89 14.26
C PHE A 58 -10.94 19.87 14.93
N ALA A 59 -11.89 19.08 14.41
CA ALA A 59 -13.21 18.94 15.02
C ALA A 59 -13.12 18.44 16.46
N ALA A 60 -12.26 17.46 16.73
CA ALA A 60 -12.01 16.99 18.08
C ALA A 60 -11.46 18.12 18.96
N VAL A 61 -10.43 18.85 18.52
CA VAL A 61 -9.81 19.93 19.29
C VAL A 61 -10.83 21.02 19.62
N PHE A 62 -11.63 21.44 18.64
CA PHE A 62 -12.69 22.41 18.86
C PHE A 62 -13.77 21.89 19.82
N ALA A 63 -14.13 20.61 19.75
CA ALA A 63 -15.04 20.00 20.72
C ALA A 63 -14.45 20.04 22.14
N ALA A 64 -13.16 19.76 22.31
CA ALA A 64 -12.45 19.90 23.58
C ALA A 64 -12.54 21.31 24.14
N LEU A 65 -12.24 22.30 23.30
CA LEU A 65 -12.28 23.71 23.68
C LEU A 65 -13.70 24.11 24.06
N TRP A 66 -14.70 23.70 23.26
CA TRP A 66 -16.10 23.97 23.53
C TRP A 66 -16.54 23.41 24.88
N VAL A 67 -16.24 22.13 25.18
CA VAL A 67 -16.49 21.51 26.48
C VAL A 67 -15.75 22.23 27.60
N THR A 68 -14.48 22.57 27.37
CA THR A 68 -13.65 23.25 28.36
C THR A 68 -14.23 24.60 28.74
N VAL A 69 -14.61 25.41 27.76
CA VAL A 69 -15.22 26.73 27.95
C VAL A 69 -16.59 26.59 28.62
N ALA A 70 -17.43 25.64 28.18
CA ALA A 70 -18.75 25.42 28.75
C ALA A 70 -18.73 25.03 30.25
N LEU A 71 -17.68 24.32 30.70
CA LEU A 71 -17.52 23.88 32.09
C LEU A 71 -16.56 24.76 32.92
N TRP A 72 -16.00 25.82 32.32
CA TRP A 72 -14.91 26.60 32.92
C TRP A 72 -15.32 27.35 34.19
N ASP A 73 -16.53 27.89 34.26
CA ASP A 73 -16.91 28.77 35.37
C ASP A 73 -17.06 28.02 36.70
N SER A 74 -17.47 26.75 36.67
CA SER A 74 -17.74 25.98 37.90
C SER A 74 -16.73 24.87 38.17
N HIS A 75 -16.15 24.25 37.12
CA HIS A 75 -15.38 23.01 37.29
C HIS A 75 -14.15 22.93 36.36
N ARG A 76 -13.28 23.95 36.40
CA ARG A 76 -12.06 24.07 35.57
C ARG A 76 -11.23 22.79 35.49
N LEU A 77 -10.99 22.14 36.63
CA LEU A 77 -10.19 20.91 36.71
C LEU A 77 -10.90 19.71 36.07
N LEU A 78 -12.23 19.58 36.22
CA LEU A 78 -12.98 18.51 35.56
C LEU A 78 -13.06 18.74 34.05
N ALA A 79 -13.21 19.99 33.61
CA ALA A 79 -13.28 20.37 32.21
C ALA A 79 -11.99 20.00 31.46
N LEU A 80 -10.83 20.33 32.06
CA LEU A 80 -9.52 19.93 31.55
C LEU A 80 -9.31 18.41 31.65
N GLY A 81 -9.65 17.80 32.79
CA GLY A 81 -9.49 16.37 33.00
C GLY A 81 -10.29 15.50 32.01
N LEU A 82 -11.55 15.87 31.74
CA LEU A 82 -12.39 15.18 30.76
C LEU A 82 -11.85 15.35 29.34
N SER A 83 -11.46 16.58 28.97
CA SER A 83 -10.88 16.84 27.65
C SER A 83 -9.58 16.05 27.48
N THR A 84 -8.63 16.17 28.40
CA THR A 84 -7.37 15.41 28.34
C THR A 84 -7.61 13.90 28.32
N GLY A 85 -8.48 13.39 29.19
CA GLY A 85 -8.81 11.97 29.24
C GLY A 85 -9.40 11.46 27.93
N LEU A 86 -10.34 12.20 27.34
CA LEU A 86 -10.94 11.87 26.05
C LEU A 86 -9.88 11.78 24.94
N PHE A 87 -8.99 12.78 24.84
CA PHE A 87 -7.93 12.79 23.84
C PHE A 87 -6.91 11.67 24.04
N LEU A 88 -6.57 11.35 25.29
CA LEU A 88 -5.67 10.24 25.58
C LEU A 88 -6.28 8.90 25.15
N VAL A 89 -7.56 8.66 25.47
CA VAL A 89 -8.26 7.43 25.08
C VAL A 89 -8.34 7.32 23.56
N LEU A 90 -8.76 8.40 22.87
CA LEU A 90 -8.84 8.42 21.41
C LEU A 90 -7.46 8.23 20.76
N GLY A 91 -6.43 8.90 21.28
CA GLY A 91 -5.06 8.79 20.79
C GLY A 91 -4.49 7.39 20.96
N LEU A 92 -4.67 6.76 22.12
CA LEU A 92 -4.26 5.38 22.38
C LEU A 92 -5.02 4.38 21.50
N ALA A 93 -6.33 4.57 21.34
CA ALA A 93 -7.14 3.73 20.45
C ALA A 93 -6.62 3.83 19.00
N ALA A 94 -6.43 5.03 18.49
CA ALA A 94 -5.89 5.27 17.15
C ALA A 94 -4.47 4.69 16.99
N ALA A 95 -3.59 4.89 17.96
CA ALA A 95 -2.24 4.32 17.97
C ALA A 95 -2.26 2.78 17.98
N SER A 96 -3.19 2.17 18.72
CA SER A 96 -3.34 0.71 18.76
C SER A 96 -3.82 0.15 17.42
N VAL A 97 -4.77 0.82 16.76
CA VAL A 97 -5.23 0.44 15.43
C VAL A 97 -4.12 0.62 14.41
N ALA A 98 -3.40 1.75 14.44
CA ALA A 98 -2.26 2.01 13.56
C ALA A 98 -1.13 0.99 13.76
N ALA A 99 -0.80 0.65 15.01
CA ALA A 99 0.18 -0.38 15.31
C ALA A 99 -0.25 -1.75 14.79
N ARG A 100 -1.53 -2.11 14.93
CA ARG A 100 -2.09 -3.36 14.39
C ARG A 100 -2.09 -3.40 12.87
N THR A 101 -2.42 -2.30 12.20
CA THR A 101 -2.39 -2.24 10.73
C THR A 101 -0.97 -2.30 10.18
N VAL A 102 -0.01 -1.66 10.83
CA VAL A 102 1.42 -1.76 10.47
C VAL A 102 1.95 -3.18 10.75
N ALA A 103 1.64 -3.76 11.92
CA ALA A 103 2.08 -5.10 12.30
C ALA A 103 1.43 -6.21 11.46
N ALA A 104 0.21 -6.00 10.98
CA ALA A 104 -0.44 -6.93 10.04
C ALA A 104 0.32 -7.03 8.71
N GLY A 105 1.14 -6.01 8.40
CA GLY A 105 2.02 -5.96 7.25
C GLY A 105 1.26 -5.90 5.93
N SER A 106 1.83 -5.24 4.93
CA SER A 106 1.44 -5.52 3.55
C SER A 106 1.91 -6.94 3.22
N ARG A 107 1.10 -7.97 3.57
CA ARG A 107 1.36 -9.38 3.22
C ARG A 107 1.70 -9.55 1.72
N LEU A 108 1.18 -8.65 0.90
CA LEU A 108 1.51 -8.50 -0.52
C LEU A 108 2.98 -8.15 -0.78
N PHE A 109 3.57 -7.13 -0.14
CA PHE A 109 4.98 -6.81 -0.34
C PHE A 109 5.91 -7.88 0.23
N ALA A 110 5.57 -8.48 1.38
CA ALA A 110 6.40 -9.55 1.94
C ALA A 110 6.41 -10.79 1.03
N ALA A 111 5.25 -11.16 0.45
CA ALA A 111 5.15 -12.23 -0.53
C ALA A 111 5.89 -11.88 -1.84
N SER A 112 5.71 -10.68 -2.39
CA SER A 112 6.41 -10.24 -3.61
C SER A 112 7.92 -10.10 -3.42
N LEU A 113 8.40 -9.69 -2.25
CA LEU A 113 9.83 -9.62 -1.94
C LEU A 113 10.44 -11.03 -1.78
N ALA A 114 9.67 -11.97 -1.23
CA ALA A 114 10.05 -13.38 -1.15
C ALA A 114 10.08 -14.03 -2.54
N GLU A 115 9.10 -13.75 -3.41
CA GLU A 115 9.10 -14.17 -4.81
C GLU A 115 10.28 -13.57 -5.60
N LEU A 116 10.60 -12.29 -5.42
CA LEU A 116 11.77 -11.65 -6.05
C LEU A 116 13.11 -12.26 -5.57
N GLY A 117 13.19 -12.69 -4.31
CA GLY A 117 14.34 -13.42 -3.79
C GLY A 117 14.52 -14.78 -4.45
N ASN A 118 13.40 -15.51 -4.62
CA ASN A 118 13.38 -16.84 -5.22
C ASN A 118 13.76 -16.80 -6.71
N ASP A 119 13.29 -15.79 -7.46
CA ASP A 119 13.70 -15.55 -8.85
C ASP A 119 15.18 -15.18 -8.97
N ARG A 120 15.71 -14.42 -8.01
CA ARG A 120 17.12 -14.04 -7.98
C ARG A 120 18.04 -15.22 -7.69
N ASP A 121 17.60 -16.15 -6.86
CA ASP A 121 18.35 -17.37 -6.58
C ASP A 121 18.26 -18.36 -7.75
N ALA A 122 17.09 -18.48 -8.40
CA ALA A 122 16.92 -19.27 -9.62
C ALA A 122 17.85 -18.79 -10.76
N LEU A 123 18.06 -17.47 -10.88
CA LEU A 123 18.98 -16.86 -11.86
C LEU A 123 20.46 -17.06 -11.50
N LYS A 124 20.81 -17.20 -10.21
CA LYS A 124 22.20 -17.52 -9.79
C LYS A 124 22.56 -18.99 -9.98
N THR A 125 21.58 -19.89 -9.95
CA THR A 125 21.78 -21.34 -10.15
C THR A 125 21.90 -21.79 -11.60
N ARG A 126 21.92 -20.87 -12.59
CA ARG A 126 22.10 -21.23 -13.99
C ARG A 126 23.56 -20.94 -14.42
N PRO A 127 24.43 -21.96 -14.54
CA PRO A 127 25.78 -21.82 -15.12
C PRO A 127 25.73 -21.57 -16.63
#